data_AF-A0A1W0WEL1-F1
#
_entry.id   AF-A0A1W0WEL1-F1
#
_cell.length_a   1.000
_cell.length_b   1.000
_cell.length_c   1.000
_cell.angle_alpha   90.00
_cell.angle_beta   90.00
_cell.angle_gamma   90.00
#
_symmetry.space_group_name_H-M   'P 1'
#
loop_
_entity.id
_entity.type
_entity.pdbx_description
1 polymer ?
#
loop_
_entity_poly.entity_id
_entity_poly.type
_entity_poly.pdbx_seq_one_letter_code
_entity_poly.pdbx_strand_id
1 'polypeptide(L)'
;MEGALRVFLITIGVICSVVVTCDAAPSEAQAKGILQALAQVEADLKQSAVEIAVSPKVLDNSSPYPARVLRLAQQYVILNQVVKGDDGAANGRSCVAVNTAYGIDVLNAIANVNATIVENATAEEQLYQRQLQQRGAAYAAIFDAGARNVVVAAPGPWSSLLSSFSAATRAIQIIDNTLDTSPQCRSVTIALLKGVISEVGTIVFLRSWRLQQACNDP
;
A
#
# COMPACT_ATOMS: atom_id res chain seq x y z
N MET A 1 16.84 17.78 -13.13
CA MET A 1 15.98 18.49 -12.15
C MET A 1 14.55 18.73 -12.66
N GLU A 2 14.27 18.61 -13.97
CA GLU A 2 12.92 18.81 -14.51
C GLU A 2 11.90 17.69 -14.20
N GLY A 3 12.37 16.48 -13.87
CA GLY A 3 11.51 15.35 -13.51
C GLY A 3 10.82 15.48 -12.14
N ALA A 4 11.51 16.04 -11.15
CA ALA A 4 10.95 16.24 -9.80
C ALA A 4 9.83 17.29 -9.78
N LEU A 5 9.95 18.32 -10.64
CA LEU A 5 8.96 19.39 -10.75
C LEU A 5 7.64 18.91 -11.39
N ARG A 6 7.70 17.96 -12.32
CA ARG A 6 6.50 17.36 -12.94
C ARG A 6 5.74 16.44 -11.97
N VAL A 7 6.44 15.67 -11.13
CA VAL A 7 5.80 14.90 -10.04
C VAL A 7 5.16 15.84 -9.02
N PHE A 8 5.80 16.98 -8.73
CA PHE A 8 5.29 18.00 -7.80
C PHE A 8 3.94 18.58 -8.24
N LEU A 9 3.77 18.88 -9.53
CA LEU A 9 2.53 19.47 -10.07
C LEU A 9 1.37 18.47 -10.18
N ILE A 10 1.66 17.19 -10.47
CA ILE A 10 0.63 16.15 -10.48
C ILE A 10 0.16 15.85 -9.04
N THR A 11 1.07 15.86 -8.07
CA THR A 11 0.74 15.57 -6.66
C THR A 11 -0.13 16.67 -6.03
N ILE A 12 0.13 17.95 -6.31
CA ILE A 12 -0.72 19.06 -5.82
C ILE A 12 -2.09 19.06 -6.52
N GLY A 13 -2.14 18.73 -7.81
CA GLY A 13 -3.39 18.62 -8.57
C GLY A 13 -4.32 17.54 -8.04
N VAL A 14 -3.78 16.36 -7.69
CA VAL A 14 -4.57 15.29 -7.07
C VAL A 14 -5.07 15.69 -5.67
N ILE A 15 -4.27 16.43 -4.89
CA ILE A 15 -4.62 16.84 -3.52
C ILE A 15 -5.68 17.96 -3.49
N CYS A 16 -5.68 18.91 -4.44
CA CYS A 16 -6.73 19.93 -4.53
C CYS A 16 -8.01 19.44 -5.22
N SER A 17 -7.96 18.32 -5.94
CA SER A 17 -9.12 17.70 -6.60
C SER A 17 -9.88 16.73 -5.69
N VAL A 18 -9.37 16.44 -4.49
CA VAL A 18 -10.19 15.84 -3.43
C VAL A 18 -11.09 16.97 -2.93
N VAL A 19 -12.15 17.24 -3.70
CA VAL A 19 -13.35 17.89 -3.23
C VAL A 19 -13.64 17.21 -1.90
N VAL A 20 -13.56 17.95 -0.79
CA VAL A 20 -14.13 17.50 0.47
C VAL A 20 -15.63 17.43 0.21
N THR A 21 -16.07 16.32 -0.38
CA THR A 21 -17.47 15.96 -0.42
C THR A 21 -17.89 15.94 1.04
N CYS A 22 -18.96 16.65 1.39
CA CYS A 22 -19.60 16.56 2.70
C CYS A 22 -20.24 15.18 2.93
N ASP A 23 -19.63 14.14 2.39
CA ASP A 23 -20.00 12.77 2.62
C ASP A 23 -19.64 12.41 4.05
N ALA A 24 -20.55 11.68 4.69
CA ALA A 24 -20.29 11.13 6.00
C ALA A 24 -19.00 10.30 6.01
N ALA A 25 -18.32 10.32 7.15
CA ALA A 25 -17.31 9.32 7.46
C ALA A 25 -17.86 7.91 7.18
N PRO A 26 -17.05 6.98 6.65
CA PRO A 26 -17.51 5.63 6.43
C PRO A 26 -17.93 5.00 7.76
N SER A 27 -19.02 4.23 7.74
CA SER A 27 -19.38 3.36 8.86
C SER A 27 -18.24 2.38 9.18
N GLU A 28 -18.20 1.84 10.41
CA GLU A 28 -17.20 0.84 10.79
C GLU A 28 -17.18 -0.40 9.87
N ALA A 29 -18.34 -0.81 9.36
CA ALA A 29 -18.43 -1.91 8.40
C ALA A 29 -17.78 -1.56 7.05
N GLN A 30 -18.01 -0.34 6.54
CA GLN A 30 -17.36 0.16 5.33
C GLN A 30 -15.86 0.31 5.55
N ALA A 31 -15.45 0.87 6.69
CA ALA A 31 -14.06 1.04 7.04
C ALA A 31 -13.32 -0.30 7.06
N LYS A 32 -13.92 -1.32 7.71
CA LYS A 32 -13.41 -2.69 7.69
C LYS A 32 -13.32 -3.26 6.28
N GLY A 33 -14.35 -3.05 5.45
CA GLY A 33 -14.37 -3.54 4.06
C GLY A 33 -13.24 -2.97 3.21
N ILE A 34 -12.94 -1.67 3.34
CA ILE A 34 -11.83 -0.99 2.64
C ILE A 34 -10.50 -1.63 3.02
N LEU A 35 -10.25 -1.80 4.33
CA LEU A 35 -9.02 -2.42 4.83
C LEU A 35 -8.90 -3.89 4.41
N GLN A 36 -10.00 -4.63 4.42
CA GLN A 36 -10.03 -6.01 3.94
C GLN A 36 -9.70 -6.12 2.45
N ALA A 37 -10.17 -5.18 1.64
CA ALA A 37 -9.84 -5.12 0.22
C ALA A 37 -8.34 -4.87 -0.01
N LEU A 38 -7.73 -3.91 0.70
CA LEU A 38 -6.29 -3.69 0.63
C LEU A 38 -5.53 -4.96 1.01
N ALA A 39 -5.81 -5.55 2.17
CA ALA A 39 -5.04 -6.68 2.65
C ALA A 39 -5.20 -7.94 1.78
N GLN A 40 -6.35 -8.11 1.10
CA GLN A 40 -6.52 -9.16 0.09
C GLN A 40 -5.61 -8.92 -1.12
N VAL A 41 -5.56 -7.70 -1.64
CA VAL A 41 -4.69 -7.34 -2.77
C VAL A 41 -3.21 -7.50 -2.42
N GLU A 42 -2.80 -7.10 -1.22
CA GLU A 42 -1.42 -7.27 -0.74
C GLU A 42 -1.04 -8.75 -0.59
N ALA A 43 -1.97 -9.60 -0.15
CA ALA A 43 -1.77 -11.05 -0.11
C ALA A 43 -1.58 -11.64 -1.51
N ASP A 44 -2.37 -11.20 -2.49
CA ASP A 44 -2.29 -11.67 -3.88
C ASP A 44 -0.99 -11.22 -4.55
N LEU A 45 -0.58 -9.96 -4.35
CA LEU A 45 0.71 -9.45 -4.85
C LEU A 45 1.90 -10.20 -4.25
N LYS A 46 1.85 -10.53 -2.95
CA LYS A 46 2.89 -11.31 -2.29
C LYS A 46 2.97 -12.73 -2.88
N GLN A 47 1.81 -13.36 -3.12
CA GLN A 47 1.75 -14.67 -3.76
C GLN A 47 2.34 -14.63 -5.18
N SER A 48 1.95 -13.63 -5.98
CA SER A 48 2.49 -13.43 -7.33
C SER A 48 4.00 -13.15 -7.31
N ALA A 49 4.53 -12.42 -6.33
CA ALA A 49 5.97 -12.22 -6.18
C ALA A 49 6.73 -13.52 -5.92
N VAL A 50 6.17 -14.42 -5.10
CA VAL A 50 6.75 -15.75 -4.87
C VAL A 50 6.74 -16.56 -6.16
N GLU A 51 5.61 -16.57 -6.89
CA GLU A 51 5.47 -17.29 -8.16
C GLU A 51 6.46 -16.80 -9.22
N ILE A 52 6.62 -15.48 -9.37
CA ILE A 52 7.63 -14.87 -10.26
C ILE A 52 9.05 -15.30 -9.87
N ALA A 53 9.37 -15.33 -8.57
CA ALA A 53 10.70 -15.65 -8.08
C ALA A 53 11.10 -17.12 -8.30
N VAL A 54 10.16 -18.06 -8.16
CA VAL A 54 10.42 -19.50 -8.31
C VAL A 54 10.31 -19.99 -9.75
N SER A 55 9.53 -19.29 -10.57
CA SER A 55 9.43 -19.54 -11.99
C SER A 55 9.38 -18.19 -12.69
N PRO A 56 10.52 -17.66 -13.13
CA PRO A 56 10.54 -16.57 -14.09
C PRO A 56 10.07 -17.14 -15.44
N LYS A 57 8.81 -17.58 -15.49
CA LYS A 57 8.09 -17.88 -16.73
C LYS A 57 8.30 -16.66 -17.60
N VAL A 58 8.89 -16.85 -18.77
CA VAL A 58 9.27 -15.83 -19.77
C VAL A 58 8.43 -14.57 -19.60
N LEU A 59 8.86 -13.73 -18.67
CA LEU A 59 8.37 -12.38 -18.57
C LEU A 59 9.05 -11.79 -19.77
N ASP A 60 8.28 -11.47 -20.81
CA ASP A 60 8.85 -10.67 -21.88
C ASP A 60 9.49 -9.47 -21.17
N ASN A 61 10.82 -9.35 -21.27
CA ASN A 61 11.62 -8.41 -20.49
C ASN A 61 11.25 -6.95 -20.79
N SER A 62 10.32 -6.75 -21.73
CA SER A 62 9.65 -5.51 -22.08
C SER A 62 8.58 -5.08 -21.06
N SER A 63 8.00 -6.00 -20.28
CA SER A 63 6.90 -5.71 -19.36
C SER A 63 7.39 -5.13 -18.02
N PRO A 64 6.96 -3.92 -17.63
CA PRO A 64 7.37 -3.32 -16.36
C PRO A 64 6.64 -3.90 -15.15
N TYR A 65 5.56 -4.68 -15.32
CA TYR A 65 4.66 -5.08 -14.24
C TYR A 65 5.24 -6.14 -13.28
N PRO A 66 5.88 -7.22 -13.74
CA PRO A 66 6.46 -8.21 -12.83
C PRO A 66 7.59 -7.61 -11.98
N ALA A 67 8.41 -6.73 -12.57
CA ALA A 67 9.46 -6.01 -11.85
C ALA A 67 8.89 -5.12 -10.74
N ARG A 68 7.71 -4.51 -10.97
CA ARG A 68 6.99 -3.77 -9.92
C ARG A 68 6.52 -4.69 -8.81
N VAL A 69 5.93 -5.85 -9.12
CA VAL A 69 5.48 -6.83 -8.11
C VAL A 69 6.65 -7.29 -7.23
N LEU A 70 7.80 -7.64 -7.84
CA LEU A 70 9.01 -8.02 -7.09
C LEU A 70 9.55 -6.88 -6.22
N ARG A 71 9.59 -5.65 -6.75
CA ARG A 71 10.03 -4.48 -5.98
C ARG A 71 9.15 -4.27 -4.74
N LEU A 72 7.84 -4.37 -4.88
CA LEU A 72 6.90 -4.25 -3.75
C LEU A 72 7.14 -5.32 -2.69
N ALA A 73 7.35 -6.58 -3.11
CA ALA A 73 7.67 -7.66 -2.19
C ALA A 73 8.99 -7.41 -1.43
N GLN A 74 10.02 -6.90 -2.11
CA GLN A 74 11.29 -6.55 -1.48
C GLN A 74 11.15 -5.37 -0.50
N GLN A 75 10.36 -4.36 -0.83
CA GLN A 75 10.05 -3.26 0.09
C GLN A 75 9.40 -3.77 1.38
N TYR A 76 8.47 -4.74 1.29
CA TYR A 76 7.90 -5.37 2.48
C TYR A 76 8.94 -6.05 3.37
N VAL A 77 9.93 -6.73 2.78
CA VAL A 77 11.02 -7.35 3.54
C VAL A 77 11.80 -6.28 4.31
N ILE A 78 12.18 -5.18 3.63
CA ILE A 78 12.97 -4.10 4.24
C ILE A 78 12.17 -3.40 5.34
N LEU A 79 10.90 -3.08 5.07
CA LEU A 79 9.96 -2.53 6.04
C LEU A 79 9.88 -3.40 7.30
N ASN A 80 9.77 -4.72 7.13
CA ASN A 80 9.70 -5.66 8.25
C ASN A 80 11.03 -5.74 9.04
N GLN A 81 12.18 -5.60 8.37
CA GLN A 81 13.49 -5.51 9.02
C GLN A 81 13.63 -4.23 9.86
N VAL A 82 13.16 -3.08 9.36
CA VAL A 82 13.14 -1.81 10.10
C VAL A 82 12.30 -1.90 11.38
N VAL A 83 11.15 -2.58 11.33
CA VAL A 83 10.30 -2.82 12.51
C VAL A 83 10.99 -3.71 13.54
N LYS A 84 11.62 -4.79 13.09
CA LYS A 84 12.35 -5.72 13.97
C LYS A 84 13.59 -5.10 14.61
N GLY A 85 14.00 -3.91 14.16
CA GLY A 85 15.17 -3.23 14.68
C GLY A 85 16.47 -3.87 14.21
N ASP A 86 16.50 -4.48 13.03
CA ASP A 86 17.74 -4.95 12.42
C ASP A 86 18.61 -3.74 12.01
N ASP A 87 19.68 -3.51 12.76
CA ASP A 87 20.50 -2.29 12.72
C ASP A 87 21.16 -2.01 11.36
N GLY A 88 21.33 -3.03 10.51
CA GLY A 88 21.89 -2.89 9.15
C GLY A 88 20.95 -2.18 8.15
N ALA A 89 19.63 -2.28 8.38
CA ALA A 89 18.60 -1.65 7.54
C ALA A 89 17.93 -0.43 8.22
N ALA A 90 18.24 -0.17 9.49
CA ALA A 90 17.55 0.79 10.34
C ALA A 90 18.31 2.12 10.59
N ASN A 91 19.38 2.41 9.83
CA ASN A 91 19.96 3.75 9.86
C ASN A 91 19.00 4.77 9.19
N GLY A 92 19.07 6.03 9.60
CA GLY A 92 18.12 7.05 9.14
C GLY A 92 18.07 7.23 7.62
N ARG A 93 19.17 6.95 6.89
CA ARG A 93 19.22 7.01 5.42
C ARG A 93 18.45 5.86 4.77
N SER A 94 18.61 4.64 5.28
CA SER A 94 17.84 3.47 4.83
C SER A 94 16.35 3.67 5.10
N CYS A 95 15.99 4.31 6.22
CA CYS A 95 14.61 4.66 6.52
C CYS A 95 14.02 5.63 5.48
N VAL A 96 14.72 6.72 5.16
CA VAL A 96 14.29 7.66 4.11
C VAL A 96 14.10 6.92 2.78
N ALA A 97 15.10 6.13 2.34
CA ALA A 97 15.04 5.42 1.08
C ALA A 97 13.81 4.49 0.97
N VAL A 98 13.46 3.78 2.04
CA VAL A 98 12.31 2.88 2.08
C VAL A 98 10.99 3.66 2.04
N ASN A 99 10.86 4.74 2.82
CA ASN A 99 9.66 5.58 2.82
C ASN A 99 9.47 6.25 1.45
N THR A 100 10.53 6.81 0.86
CA THR A 100 10.51 7.37 -0.50
C THR A 100 10.04 6.33 -1.52
N ALA A 101 10.65 5.14 -1.53
CA ALA A 101 10.30 4.09 -2.48
C ALA A 101 8.85 3.62 -2.32
N TYR A 102 8.41 3.42 -1.08
CA TYR A 102 7.02 3.06 -0.77
C TYR A 102 6.04 4.16 -1.19
N GLY A 103 6.32 5.42 -0.85
CA GLY A 103 5.48 6.56 -1.20
C GLY A 103 5.31 6.75 -2.70
N ILE A 104 6.40 6.63 -3.46
CA ILE A 104 6.37 6.63 -4.94
C ILE A 104 5.48 5.50 -5.46
N ASP A 105 5.57 4.31 -4.88
CA ASP A 105 4.80 3.16 -5.34
C ASP A 105 3.31 3.26 -5.00
N VAL A 106 2.95 3.83 -3.86
CA VAL A 106 1.56 4.16 -3.52
C VAL A 106 1.00 5.17 -4.52
N LEU A 107 1.72 6.27 -4.78
CA LEU A 107 1.29 7.30 -5.73
C LEU A 107 1.15 6.74 -7.15
N ASN A 108 2.10 5.92 -7.59
CA ASN A 108 2.04 5.24 -8.87
C ASN A 108 0.85 4.28 -8.95
N ALA A 109 0.54 3.54 -7.90
CA ALA A 109 -0.62 2.65 -7.87
C ALA A 109 -1.93 3.45 -8.04
N ILE A 110 -2.11 4.53 -7.28
CA ILE A 110 -3.30 5.40 -7.36
C ILE A 110 -3.42 6.03 -8.76
N ALA A 111 -2.32 6.57 -9.30
CA ALA A 111 -2.33 7.20 -10.62
C ALA A 111 -2.72 6.23 -11.76
N ASN A 112 -2.58 4.92 -11.53
CA ASN A 112 -2.89 3.88 -12.51
C ASN A 112 -4.17 3.10 -12.20
N VAL A 113 -5.02 3.56 -11.26
CA VAL A 113 -6.26 2.86 -10.90
C VAL A 113 -7.19 2.61 -12.10
N ASN A 114 -7.22 3.54 -13.05
CA ASN A 114 -8.02 3.47 -14.28
C ASN A 114 -7.16 3.24 -15.53
N ALA A 115 -5.92 2.79 -15.38
CA ALA A 115 -5.08 2.49 -16.55
C ALA A 115 -5.76 1.40 -17.40
N THR A 116 -5.66 1.48 -18.72
CA THR A 116 -6.17 0.41 -19.58
C THR A 116 -5.33 -0.85 -19.39
N ILE A 117 -5.99 -1.99 -19.16
CA ILE A 117 -5.30 -3.29 -19.17
C ILE A 117 -4.91 -3.59 -20.62
N VAL A 118 -3.64 -3.92 -20.84
CA VAL A 118 -3.12 -4.30 -22.15
C VAL A 118 -3.70 -5.66 -22.56
N GLU A 119 -4.73 -5.66 -23.42
CA GLU A 119 -5.49 -6.88 -23.79
C GLU A 119 -4.68 -7.93 -24.54
N ASN A 120 -3.62 -7.52 -25.24
CA ASN A 120 -2.72 -8.42 -25.96
C ASN A 120 -1.52 -8.91 -25.10
N ALA A 121 -1.45 -8.51 -23.83
CA ALA A 121 -0.46 -9.04 -22.90
C ALA A 121 -0.80 -10.49 -22.48
N THR A 122 0.17 -11.21 -21.93
CA THR A 122 -0.05 -12.55 -21.38
C THR A 122 -1.10 -12.52 -20.25
N ALA A 123 -1.76 -13.65 -19.99
CA ALA A 123 -2.75 -13.75 -18.91
C ALA A 123 -2.15 -13.35 -17.54
N GLU A 124 -0.89 -13.74 -17.30
CA GLU A 124 -0.12 -13.35 -16.12
C GLU A 124 0.14 -11.85 -16.04
N GLU A 125 0.55 -11.22 -17.16
CA GLU A 125 0.80 -9.78 -17.17
C GLU A 125 -0.49 -8.98 -16.95
N GLN A 126 -1.60 -9.42 -17.54
CA GLN A 126 -2.91 -8.83 -17.26
C GLN A 126 -3.34 -9.02 -15.81
N LEU A 127 -2.99 -10.15 -15.19
CA LEU A 127 -3.22 -10.37 -13.75
C LEU A 127 -2.44 -9.35 -12.92
N TYR A 128 -1.16 -9.14 -13.19
CA TYR A 128 -0.34 -8.15 -12.46
C TYR A 128 -0.87 -6.73 -12.65
N GLN A 129 -1.32 -6.38 -13.86
CA GLN A 129 -1.98 -5.10 -14.12
C GLN A 129 -3.23 -4.92 -13.25
N ARG A 130 -4.11 -5.93 -13.20
CA ARG A 130 -5.32 -5.92 -12.35
C ARG A 130 -4.97 -5.79 -10.87
N GLN A 131 -4.01 -6.55 -10.37
CA GLN A 131 -3.60 -6.47 -8.97
C GLN A 131 -3.07 -5.08 -8.61
N LEU A 132 -2.27 -4.46 -9.49
CA LEU A 132 -1.77 -3.10 -9.27
C LEU A 132 -2.88 -2.04 -9.32
N GLN A 133 -3.86 -2.20 -10.22
CA GLN A 133 -5.06 -1.34 -10.25
C GLN A 133 -5.90 -1.48 -8.99
N GLN A 134 -6.15 -2.71 -8.54
CA GLN A 134 -6.89 -2.99 -7.31
C GLN A 134 -6.17 -2.40 -6.09
N ARG A 135 -4.83 -2.46 -6.07
CA ARG A 135 -4.02 -1.82 -5.04
C ARG A 135 -4.18 -0.31 -5.05
N GLY A 136 -4.15 0.30 -6.24
CA GLY A 136 -4.43 1.72 -6.44
C GLY A 136 -5.82 2.12 -5.94
N ALA A 137 -6.85 1.34 -6.28
CA ALA A 137 -8.23 1.55 -5.85
C ALA A 137 -8.37 1.46 -4.33
N ALA A 138 -7.75 0.46 -3.71
CA ALA A 138 -7.77 0.28 -2.26
C ALA A 138 -7.09 1.46 -1.55
N TYR A 139 -5.93 1.92 -2.02
CA TYR A 139 -5.28 3.11 -1.45
C TYR A 139 -6.11 4.38 -1.65
N ALA A 140 -6.70 4.58 -2.82
CA ALA A 140 -7.58 5.72 -3.06
C ALA A 140 -8.76 5.73 -2.06
N ALA A 141 -9.40 4.57 -1.85
CA ALA A 141 -10.47 4.42 -0.86
C ALA A 141 -10.00 4.70 0.56
N ILE A 142 -8.79 4.26 0.94
CA ILE A 142 -8.22 4.56 2.27
C ILE A 142 -7.97 6.05 2.46
N PHE A 143 -7.39 6.73 1.46
CA PHE A 143 -7.09 8.16 1.60
C PHE A 143 -8.36 9.01 1.65
N ASP A 144 -9.34 8.68 0.82
CA ASP A 144 -10.66 9.32 0.83
C ASP A 144 -11.38 9.10 2.18
N ALA A 145 -11.46 7.86 2.64
CA ALA A 145 -12.04 7.52 3.94
C ALA A 145 -11.30 8.17 5.12
N GLY A 146 -9.96 8.14 5.10
CA GLY A 146 -9.13 8.75 6.11
C GLY A 146 -9.30 10.27 6.17
N ALA A 147 -9.47 10.93 5.02
CA ALA A 147 -9.76 12.36 4.97
C ALA A 147 -11.13 12.72 5.58
N ARG A 148 -12.14 11.88 5.37
CA ARG A 148 -13.49 12.04 5.96
C ARG A 148 -13.51 11.78 7.47
N ASN A 149 -12.61 10.94 7.97
CA ASN A 149 -12.55 10.55 9.38
C ASN A 149 -11.82 11.56 10.30
N VAL A 150 -11.13 12.57 9.75
CA VAL A 150 -10.31 13.53 10.55
C VAL A 150 -11.15 14.29 11.60
N VAL A 151 -12.45 14.46 11.37
CA VAL A 151 -13.36 15.25 12.23
C VAL A 151 -14.22 14.41 13.18
N VAL A 152 -14.07 13.08 13.17
CA VAL A 152 -14.86 12.19 14.04
C VAL A 152 -14.25 12.18 15.44
N ALA A 153 -15.00 12.61 16.46
CA ALA A 153 -14.49 12.78 17.83
C ALA A 153 -14.09 11.46 18.54
N ALA A 154 -14.54 10.32 18.03
CA ALA A 154 -14.19 8.99 18.52
C ALA A 154 -14.38 7.96 17.38
N PRO A 155 -13.46 7.87 16.40
CA PRO A 155 -13.58 6.89 15.35
C PRO A 155 -13.50 5.49 15.98
N GLY A 156 -14.31 4.56 15.48
CA GLY A 156 -14.16 3.17 15.88
C GLY A 156 -12.82 2.60 15.39
N PRO A 157 -12.50 1.35 15.78
CA PRO A 157 -11.17 0.78 15.56
C PRO A 157 -10.76 0.77 14.09
N TRP A 158 -11.68 0.45 13.16
CA TRP A 158 -11.35 0.36 11.74
C TRP A 158 -11.18 1.76 11.12
N SER A 159 -12.04 2.71 11.50
CA SER A 159 -11.93 4.10 11.06
C SER A 159 -10.65 4.78 11.58
N SER A 160 -10.22 4.43 12.79
CA SER A 160 -8.96 4.88 13.38
C SER A 160 -7.74 4.35 12.61
N LEU A 161 -7.79 3.10 12.15
CA LEU A 161 -6.74 2.52 11.30
C LEU A 161 -6.63 3.25 9.95
N LEU A 162 -7.76 3.53 9.29
CA LEU A 162 -7.78 4.30 8.04
C LEU A 162 -7.16 5.69 8.20
N SER A 163 -7.54 6.39 9.27
CA SER A 163 -7.02 7.72 9.59
C SER A 163 -5.52 7.67 9.86
N SER A 164 -5.08 6.67 10.63
CA SER A 164 -3.65 6.46 10.96
C SER A 164 -2.83 6.14 9.71
N PHE A 165 -3.35 5.28 8.82
CA PHE A 165 -2.70 4.94 7.56
C PHE A 165 -2.57 6.16 6.64
N SER A 166 -3.66 6.94 6.51
CA SER A 166 -3.68 8.18 5.74
C SER A 166 -2.66 9.20 6.27
N ALA A 167 -2.62 9.39 7.59
CA ALA A 167 -1.65 10.26 8.25
C ALA A 167 -0.20 9.79 8.06
N ALA A 168 0.06 8.49 8.20
CA ALA A 168 1.40 7.92 7.99
C ALA A 168 1.88 8.14 6.56
N THR A 169 1.02 7.96 5.56
CA THR A 169 1.40 8.20 4.16
C THR A 169 1.68 9.68 3.87
N ARG A 170 0.94 10.60 4.50
CA ARG A 170 1.27 12.04 4.42
C ARG A 170 2.63 12.33 5.07
N ALA A 171 2.94 11.69 6.19
CA ALA A 171 4.22 11.86 6.86
C ALA A 171 5.39 11.31 6.01
N ILE A 172 5.16 10.28 5.19
CA ILE A 172 6.15 9.81 4.20
C ILE A 172 6.53 10.93 3.22
N GLN A 173 5.56 11.70 2.72
CA GLN A 173 5.85 12.83 1.83
C GLN A 173 6.71 13.89 2.51
N ILE A 174 6.49 14.13 3.81
CA ILE A 174 7.32 15.05 4.59
C ILE A 174 8.73 14.50 4.69
N ILE A 175 8.91 13.23 5.08
CA ILE A 175 10.21 12.57 5.19
C ILE A 175 10.97 12.61 3.86
N ASP A 176 10.30 12.34 2.75
CA ASP A 176 10.91 12.36 1.41
C ASP A 176 11.39 13.77 1.03
N ASN A 177 10.55 14.79 1.29
CA ASN A 177 10.87 16.18 0.96
C ASN A 177 11.97 16.77 1.86
N THR A 178 12.03 16.38 3.13
CA THR A 178 13.00 16.92 4.10
C THR A 178 14.23 16.04 4.28
N LEU A 179 14.23 14.83 3.72
CA LEU A 179 15.21 13.77 3.97
C LEU A 179 15.38 13.52 5.48
N ASP A 180 14.27 13.51 6.23
CA ASP A 180 14.29 13.37 7.68
C ASP A 180 14.83 11.99 8.11
N THR A 181 16.05 11.98 8.64
CA THR A 181 16.72 10.78 9.16
C THR A 181 16.52 10.58 10.67
N SER A 182 15.66 11.38 11.32
CA SER A 182 15.43 11.34 12.76
C SER A 182 14.61 10.10 13.19
N PRO A 183 14.45 9.85 14.51
CA PRO A 183 13.56 8.80 15.01
C PRO A 183 12.11 8.88 14.49
N GLN A 184 11.69 10.06 14.01
CA GLN A 184 10.38 10.24 13.39
C GLN A 184 10.21 9.38 12.14
N CYS A 185 11.24 9.23 11.31
CA CYS A 185 11.18 8.37 10.12
C CYS A 185 10.83 6.92 10.50
N ARG A 186 11.46 6.40 11.56
CA ARG A 186 11.18 5.06 12.07
C ARG A 186 9.75 4.96 12.63
N SER A 187 9.29 5.98 13.37
CA SER A 187 7.93 6.03 13.90
C SER A 187 6.87 5.96 12.79
N VAL A 188 7.06 6.73 11.72
CA VAL A 188 6.17 6.72 10.53
C VAL A 188 6.21 5.36 9.84
N THR A 189 7.39 4.78 9.67
CA THR A 189 7.56 3.43 9.09
C THR A 189 6.80 2.37 9.88
N ILE A 190 6.89 2.41 11.22
CA ILE A 190 6.18 1.50 12.11
C ILE A 190 4.66 1.74 12.02
N ALA A 191 4.20 2.99 11.97
CA ALA A 191 2.77 3.32 11.87
C ALA A 191 2.17 2.80 10.55
N LEU A 192 2.88 2.98 9.44
CA LEU A 192 2.54 2.45 8.12
C LEU A 192 2.38 0.93 8.17
N LEU A 193 3.37 0.23 8.73
CA LEU A 193 3.37 -1.23 8.84
C LEU A 193 2.33 -1.74 9.83
N LYS A 194 2.01 -1.03 10.91
CA LYS A 194 0.92 -1.45 11.80
C LYS A 194 -0.42 -1.43 11.07
N GLY A 195 -0.66 -0.44 10.20
CA GLY A 195 -1.80 -0.47 9.28
C GLY A 195 -1.77 -1.74 8.42
N VAL A 196 -0.70 -1.95 7.65
CA VAL A 196 -0.62 -3.07 6.71
C VAL A 196 -0.59 -4.46 7.40
N ILE A 197 0.20 -4.64 8.46
CA ILE A 197 0.41 -5.91 9.17
C ILE A 197 -0.78 -6.28 10.05
N SER A 198 -1.44 -5.32 10.74
CA SER A 198 -2.63 -5.68 11.53
C SER A 198 -3.74 -6.23 10.64
N GLU A 199 -3.74 -5.86 9.35
CA GLU A 199 -4.73 -6.27 8.37
C GLU A 199 -4.35 -7.58 7.66
N VAL A 200 -3.09 -7.73 7.21
CA VAL A 200 -2.61 -8.99 6.63
C VAL A 200 -2.59 -10.09 7.70
N GLY A 201 -2.23 -9.78 8.94
CA GLY A 201 -2.27 -10.72 10.06
C GLY A 201 -3.69 -11.22 10.34
N THR A 202 -4.69 -10.32 10.28
CA THR A 202 -6.09 -10.70 10.48
C THR A 202 -6.65 -11.48 9.28
N ILE A 203 -6.27 -11.16 8.04
CA ILE A 203 -6.72 -11.93 6.85
C ILE A 203 -6.01 -13.28 6.73
N VAL A 204 -4.70 -13.37 7.01
CA VAL A 204 -4.00 -14.66 7.07
C VAL A 204 -4.60 -15.52 8.17
N PHE A 205 -4.93 -14.94 9.32
CA PHE A 205 -5.67 -15.63 10.37
C PHE A 205 -7.06 -16.09 9.89
N LEU A 206 -7.83 -15.23 9.20
CA LEU A 206 -9.15 -15.57 8.67
C LEU A 206 -9.13 -16.59 7.53
N ARG A 207 -8.11 -16.57 6.66
CA ARG A 207 -7.89 -17.58 5.60
C ARG A 207 -7.48 -18.91 6.22
N SER A 208 -6.54 -18.91 7.16
CA SER A 208 -6.15 -20.12 7.91
C SER A 208 -7.32 -20.70 8.71
N TRP A 209 -8.15 -19.83 9.29
CA TRP A 209 -9.36 -20.23 10.03
C TRP A 209 -10.46 -20.78 9.10
N ARG A 210 -10.70 -20.17 7.93
CA ARG A 210 -11.62 -20.72 6.91
C ARG A 210 -11.13 -22.04 6.33
N LEU A 211 -9.82 -22.20 6.11
CA LEU A 211 -9.23 -23.47 5.71
C LEU A 211 -9.37 -24.54 6.80
N GLN A 212 -9.21 -24.16 8.08
CA GLN A 212 -9.47 -25.07 9.20
C GLN A 212 -10.96 -25.42 9.37
N GLN A 213 -11.89 -24.50 9.09
CA GLN A 213 -13.33 -24.82 9.10
C GLN A 213 -13.71 -25.75 7.94
N ALA A 214 -13.19 -25.53 6.74
CA ALA A 214 -13.40 -26.40 5.59
C ALA A 214 -12.82 -27.83 5.78
N CYS A 215 -11.86 -28.00 6.69
CA CYS A 215 -11.33 -29.30 7.08
C CYS A 215 -12.08 -29.95 8.27
N ASN A 216 -12.94 -29.21 8.98
CA ASN A 216 -13.61 -29.66 10.20
C ASN A 216 -15.14 -29.78 10.06
N ASP A 217 -15.73 -29.33 8.96
CA ASP A 217 -17.12 -29.66 8.61
C ASP A 217 -17.13 -31.02 7.86
N PRO A 218 -17.71 -32.09 8.44
CA PRO A 218 -17.80 -33.41 7.81
C PRO A 218 -18.79 -33.48 6.63
#